data_AF-A0A0P7C3T9-F1
#
_entry.id   AF-A0A0P7C3T9-F1
#
_cell.length_a   1.000
_cell.length_b   1.000
_cell.length_c   1.000
_cell.angle_alpha   90.00
_cell.angle_beta   90.00
_cell.angle_gamma   90.00
#
_symmetry.space_group_name_H-M   'P 1'
#
loop_
_entity.id
_entity.type
_entity.pdbx_description
1 polymer ?
#
loop_
_entity_poly.entity_id
_entity_poly.type
_entity_poly.pdbx_seq_one_letter_code
_entity_poly.pdbx_strand_id
1 'polypeptide(L)'
;MAGSGGDKEWIHRSDLRDLVGIDQLRDLLGQARRDARRGERVARSYAVEIANSKGFPDPVVAHPSAADPQIRLWLRVDVEAWLDRHRPGWSDPLGR
;
A
#
# COMPACT_ATOMS: atom_id res chain seq x y z
N MET A 1 31.93 -12.72 -11.19
CA MET A 1 31.17 -11.65 -10.53
C MET A 1 30.62 -10.74 -11.61
N ALA A 2 29.31 -10.78 -11.84
CA ALA A 2 28.58 -9.77 -12.60
C ALA A 2 27.23 -9.65 -11.91
N GLY A 3 26.98 -8.50 -11.27
CA GLY A 3 25.76 -8.24 -10.52
C GLY A 3 24.58 -8.16 -11.47
N SER A 4 23.57 -9.00 -11.22
CA SER A 4 22.24 -8.86 -11.81
C SER A 4 21.69 -7.50 -11.37
N GLY A 5 21.72 -6.55 -12.30
CA GLY A 5 21.04 -5.28 -12.17
C GLY A 5 19.53 -5.52 -12.06
N GLY A 6 18.94 -4.80 -11.11
CA GLY A 6 17.55 -4.92 -10.67
C GLY A 6 16.56 -5.30 -11.76
N ASP A 7 15.87 -6.40 -11.47
CA ASP A 7 14.45 -6.63 -11.70
C ASP A 7 13.66 -5.31 -11.73
N LYS A 8 13.70 -4.64 -12.87
CA LYS A 8 12.79 -3.55 -13.20
C LYS A 8 11.48 -4.24 -13.56
N GLU A 9 10.78 -4.67 -12.51
CA GLU A 9 9.54 -5.42 -12.59
C GLU A 9 8.59 -4.67 -13.52
N TRP A 10 8.26 -5.33 -14.63
CA TRP A 10 7.37 -4.77 -15.64
C TRP A 10 5.98 -4.81 -15.03
N ILE A 11 5.57 -3.71 -14.41
CA ILE A 11 4.23 -3.56 -13.85
C ILE A 11 3.25 -3.93 -14.96
N HIS A 12 2.56 -5.07 -14.80
CA HIS A 12 1.66 -5.56 -15.82
C HIS A 12 0.49 -4.59 -15.90
N ARG A 13 -0.11 -4.44 -17.09
CA ARG A 13 -1.32 -3.60 -17.25
C ARG A 13 -2.47 -4.01 -16.31
N SER A 14 -2.47 -5.25 -15.85
CA SER A 14 -3.38 -5.75 -14.82
C SER A 14 -3.15 -5.07 -13.48
N ASP A 15 -1.89 -4.91 -13.05
CA ASP A 15 -1.55 -4.29 -11.76
C ASP A 15 -1.86 -2.78 -11.73
N LEU A 16 -1.89 -2.13 -12.90
CA LEU A 16 -2.34 -0.74 -13.02
C LEU A 16 -3.83 -0.55 -12.67
N ARG A 17 -4.66 -1.59 -12.77
CA ARG A 17 -6.06 -1.53 -12.30
C ARG A 17 -6.17 -1.66 -10.80
N ASP A 18 -5.17 -2.24 -10.17
CA ASP A 18 -5.06 -2.45 -8.73
C ASP A 18 -4.17 -1.38 -8.08
N LEU A 19 -4.19 -0.16 -8.61
CA LEU A 19 -3.54 0.98 -7.97
C LEU A 19 -4.38 1.49 -6.81
N VAL A 20 -3.76 1.61 -5.64
CA VAL A 20 -4.37 2.16 -4.43
C VAL A 20 -3.85 3.57 -4.17
N GLY A 21 -4.77 4.51 -3.99
CA GLY A 21 -4.44 5.85 -3.52
C GLY A 21 -4.43 5.94 -2.00
N ILE A 22 -4.19 7.15 -1.47
CA ILE A 22 -4.23 7.40 -0.03
C ILE A 22 -5.58 7.02 0.60
N ASP A 23 -6.71 7.21 -0.10
CA ASP A 23 -8.02 6.85 0.48
C ASP A 23 -8.17 5.32 0.63
N GLN A 24 -7.89 4.54 -0.42
CA GLN A 24 -7.85 3.07 -0.32
C GLN A 24 -6.82 2.58 0.71
N LEU A 25 -5.66 3.22 0.83
CA LEU A 25 -4.67 2.88 1.86
C LEU A 25 -5.25 3.05 3.27
N ARG A 26 -6.12 4.04 3.50
CA ARG A 26 -6.79 4.23 4.79
C ARG A 26 -7.77 3.11 5.10
N ASP A 27 -8.52 2.64 4.11
CA ASP A 27 -9.39 1.48 4.27
C ASP A 27 -8.57 0.22 4.59
N LEU A 28 -7.49 -0.06 3.83
CA LEU A 28 -6.61 -1.21 4.05
C LEU A 28 -5.95 -1.20 5.44
N LEU A 29 -5.40 -0.05 5.85
CA LEU A 29 -4.78 0.11 7.17
C LEU A 29 -5.79 0.00 8.31
N GLY A 30 -7.05 0.37 8.07
CA GLY A 30 -8.16 0.22 9.00
C GLY A 30 -8.55 -1.25 9.18
N GLN A 31 -8.64 -2.00 8.08
CA GLN A 31 -8.85 -3.45 8.11
C GLN A 31 -7.72 -4.19 8.82
N ALA A 32 -6.48 -3.72 8.66
CA ALA A 32 -5.29 -4.33 9.26
C ALA A 32 -5.14 -4.08 10.78
N ARG A 33 -5.96 -3.22 11.41
CA ARG A 33 -5.90 -2.98 12.85
C ARG A 33 -6.73 -4.02 13.60
N ARG A 34 -6.08 -4.78 14.48
CA ARG A 34 -6.72 -5.76 15.37
C ARG A 34 -7.75 -5.13 16.31
N ASP A 35 -7.50 -3.89 16.73
CA ASP A 35 -8.34 -3.14 17.70
C ASP A 35 -9.35 -2.20 17.04
N ALA A 36 -9.23 -1.95 15.73
CA ALA A 36 -10.23 -1.17 15.02
C ALA A 36 -11.47 -2.05 14.82
N ARG A 37 -12.65 -1.52 15.15
CA ARG A 37 -13.90 -2.16 14.73
C ARG A 37 -13.80 -2.38 13.21
N ARG A 38 -13.85 -3.64 12.77
CA ARG A 38 -13.80 -4.03 11.34
C ARG A 38 -14.62 -3.02 10.52
N GLY A 39 -13.94 -2.18 9.73
CA GLY A 39 -14.56 -1.14 8.91
C GLY A 39 -14.24 0.32 9.27
N GLU A 40 -13.50 0.61 10.33
CA GLU A 40 -13.08 1.99 10.63
C GLU A 40 -11.84 2.41 9.82
N ARG A 41 -12.02 3.36 8.89
CA ARG A 41 -10.93 3.97 8.11
C ARG A 41 -9.96 4.68 9.03
N VAL A 42 -8.66 4.47 8.86
CA VAL A 42 -7.68 5.26 9.62
C VAL A 42 -7.68 6.73 9.17
N ALA A 43 -7.19 7.59 10.06
CA ALA A 43 -6.98 8.99 9.74
C ALA A 43 -6.06 9.17 8.52
N ARG A 44 -6.33 10.18 7.69
CA ARG A 44 -5.51 10.49 6.50
C ARG A 44 -4.06 10.77 6.87
N SER A 45 -3.83 11.50 7.96
CA SER A 45 -2.47 11.79 8.46
C SER A 45 -1.71 10.50 8.78
N TYR A 46 -2.34 9.54 9.44
CA TYR A 46 -1.74 8.25 9.76
C TYR A 46 -1.38 7.45 8.50
N ALA A 47 -2.26 7.43 7.49
CA ALA A 47 -1.95 6.77 6.22
C ALA A 47 -0.77 7.43 5.49
N VAL A 48 -0.68 8.77 5.53
CA VAL A 48 0.46 9.51 4.97
C VAL A 48 1.74 9.24 5.76
N GLU A 49 1.69 9.16 7.08
CA GLU A 49 2.85 8.80 7.91
C GLU A 49 3.37 7.39 7.58
N ILE A 50 2.47 6.41 7.46
CA ILE A 50 2.82 5.05 7.01
C ILE A 50 3.40 5.08 5.59
N ALA A 51 2.79 5.82 4.68
CA ALA A 51 3.28 5.93 3.31
C ALA A 51 4.66 6.60 3.17
N ASN A 52 5.07 7.41 4.15
CA ASN A 52 6.43 7.98 4.22
C ASN A 52 7.35 7.20 5.17
N SER A 53 6.88 6.10 5.76
CA SER A 53 7.67 5.30 6.69
C SER A 53 8.70 4.46 5.95
N LYS A 54 9.85 4.25 6.59
CA LYS A 54 10.94 3.47 6.00
C LYS A 54 10.49 2.04 5.73
N GLY A 55 10.70 1.59 4.49
CA GLY A 55 10.37 0.24 4.05
C GLY A 55 8.93 0.07 3.56
N PHE A 56 8.12 1.13 3.56
CA PHE A 56 6.86 1.15 2.82
C PHE A 56 7.13 1.17 1.31
N PRO A 57 6.30 0.51 0.48
CA PRO A 57 6.52 0.46 -0.97
C PRO A 57 6.51 1.85 -1.63
N ASP A 58 7.33 1.98 -2.67
CA ASP A 58 7.41 3.20 -3.46
C ASP A 58 6.15 3.39 -4.34
N PRO A 59 5.64 4.62 -4.47
CA PRO A 59 4.50 4.89 -5.33
C PRO A 59 4.88 4.69 -6.79
N VAL A 60 4.10 3.88 -7.49
CA VAL A 60 4.25 3.65 -8.94
C VAL A 60 3.84 4.87 -9.74
N VAL A 61 2.83 5.59 -9.27
CA VAL A 61 2.42 6.87 -9.86
C VAL A 61 2.58 7.95 -8.82
N ALA A 62 3.49 8.87 -9.08
CA ALA A 62 3.62 10.14 -8.36
C ALA A 62 3.48 11.26 -9.39
N HIS A 63 2.24 11.67 -9.66
CA HIS A 63 1.97 12.77 -10.59
C HIS A 63 1.13 13.83 -9.87
N PRO A 64 1.37 15.12 -10.07
CA PRO A 64 0.39 16.13 -9.68
C PRO A 64 -0.83 15.99 -10.60
N SER A 65 -2.02 15.75 -10.05
CA SER A 65 -3.28 15.78 -10.81
C SER A 65 -4.04 17.07 -10.47
N ALA A 66 -4.89 17.54 -11.38
CA ALA A 66 -5.69 18.75 -11.16
C ALA A 66 -6.68 18.62 -9.96
N ALA A 67 -7.06 17.39 -9.61
CA ALA A 67 -7.91 17.11 -8.43
C ALA A 67 -7.11 16.97 -7.13
N ASP A 68 -5.89 16.44 -7.21
CA ASP A 68 -4.97 16.28 -6.08
C ASP A 68 -3.54 16.57 -6.55
N PRO A 69 -2.94 17.69 -6.12
CA PRO A 69 -1.58 18.09 -6.54
C PRO A 69 -0.48 17.13 -6.06
N GLN A 70 -0.83 16.12 -5.28
CA GLN A 70 0.07 15.08 -4.77
C GLN A 70 -0.57 13.70 -4.92
N ILE A 71 -1.08 13.34 -6.12
CA ILE A 71 -1.58 11.98 -6.31
C ILE A 71 -0.41 10.99 -6.23
N ARG A 72 -0.49 10.11 -5.25
CA ARG A 72 0.42 8.99 -5.05
C ARG A 72 -0.40 7.73 -5.12
N LEU A 73 -0.06 6.87 -6.08
CA LEU A 73 -0.68 5.57 -6.24
C LEU A 73 0.38 4.50 -6.06
N TRP A 74 0.06 3.53 -5.22
CA TRP A 74 0.87 2.35 -4.96
C TRP A 74 0.20 1.13 -5.58
N LEU A 75 0.98 0.08 -5.83
CA LEU A 75 0.40 -1.20 -6.20
C LEU A 75 -0.26 -1.80 -4.96
N ARG A 76 -1.50 -2.24 -5.11
CA ARG A 76 -2.22 -2.92 -4.04
C ARG A 76 -1.43 -4.12 -3.51
N VAL A 77 -0.88 -4.93 -4.41
CA VAL A 77 -0.11 -6.14 -4.05
C VAL A 77 1.10 -5.82 -3.17
N ASP A 78 1.82 -4.73 -3.45
CA ASP A 78 2.98 -4.32 -2.64
C ASP A 78 2.55 -3.82 -1.26
N VAL A 79 1.46 -3.06 -1.19
CA VAL A 79 0.89 -2.59 0.08
C VAL A 79 0.40 -3.78 0.91
N GLU A 80 -0.28 -4.73 0.30
CA GLU A 80 -0.75 -5.96 0.94
C GLU A 80 0.43 -6.81 1.42
N ALA A 81 1.47 -7.00 0.60
CA ALA A 81 2.69 -7.71 1.00
C ALA A 81 3.43 -6.99 2.14
N TRP A 82 3.46 -5.66 2.14
CA TRP A 82 4.03 -4.86 3.22
C TRP A 82 3.26 -5.04 4.53
N LEU A 83 1.91 -5.00 4.45
CA LEU A 83 1.03 -5.25 5.58
C LEU A 83 1.28 -6.66 6.14
N ASP A 84 1.53 -7.65 5.28
CA ASP A 84 1.80 -9.03 5.68
C ASP A 84 3.08 -9.17 6.48
N ARG A 85 4.14 -8.50 6.02
CA ARG A 85 5.43 -8.52 6.70
C ARG A 85 5.45 -7.72 8.00
N HIS A 86 4.75 -6.59 8.06
CA HIS A 86 4.84 -5.65 9.18
C HIS A 86 3.72 -5.81 10.21
N ARG A 87 2.61 -6.45 9.85
CA ARG A 87 1.43 -6.62 10.71
C ARG A 87 0.94 -8.06 10.68
N PRO A 88 1.65 -8.99 11.35
CA PRO A 88 1.18 -10.36 11.47
C PRO A 88 -0.26 -10.41 12.01
N GLY A 89 -1.18 -10.97 11.22
CA GLY A 89 -2.62 -11.06 11.53
C GLY A 89 -3.54 -10.08 10.78
N TRP A 90 -3.01 -9.19 9.94
CA TRP A 90 -3.87 -8.34 9.09
C TRP A 90 -4.59 -9.13 7.99
N SER A 91 -3.90 -10.11 7.39
CA SER A 91 -4.41 -11.00 6.35
C SER A 91 -5.02 -12.27 6.92
N ASP A 92 -5.19 -12.37 8.26
CA ASP A 92 -5.67 -13.61 8.90
C ASP A 92 -6.95 -14.08 8.21
N PRO A 93 -6.86 -15.13 7.37
CA PRO A 93 -8.02 -15.76 6.82
C PRO A 93 -8.31 -16.89 7.79
N LEU A 94 -8.74 -16.57 9.01
CA LEU A 94 -9.19 -17.49 10.06
C LEU A 94 -8.45 -18.83 10.10
N GLY A 95 -7.66 -19.01 11.16
CA GLY A 95 -7.06 -20.28 11.59
C GLY A 95 -7.67 -21.55 10.96
N ARG A 96 -6.79 -22.33 10.32
CA ARG A 96 -7.08 -23.69 9.89
C ARG A 96 -6.25 -24.66 10.69
#